data_AF-A0A2U3LK73-F1
#
_entry.id   AF-A0A2U3LK73-F1
#
_cell.length_a   1.000
_cell.length_b   1.000
_cell.length_c   1.000
_cell.angle_alpha   90.00
_cell.angle_beta   90.00
_cell.angle_gamma   90.00
#
_symmetry.space_group_name_H-M   'P 1'
#
loop_
_entity.id
_entity.type
_entity.pdbx_description
1 polymer ?
#
loop_
_entity_poly.entity_id
_entity_poly.type
_entity_poly.pdbx_seq_one_letter_code
_entity_poly.pdbx_strand_id
1 'polypeptide(L)'
;MVFDHVAGRKGSKLGFKNLTLGIYDGKIFKPLDFTLQAEKALKKARHRKEQFKKQRDPRSSGAKRIRECHVSKIMNGLDMLKRALKQGFKAKYVLVDSWFSSHEFIQTVRELSKKSMHLICGVRKDGRKYLYKGNSLNADQLQKVLKSEGQEKRCRKRSTRYFEVIVDYEGIGQVKLYFCRFPYQKKWRLFLSTDTSLSLLSMLEIYSVRWSIEVFFKETKQHLKLGTCQSRDFDAHIAHITTCYLLYTLLAYFRRVNAYESLDGLFAEIKDDLIEKNVAERLWELFDDLLQVVIISIAKSGLVNILEFKDSVEYVYLKGLFESSFLNNQLKALEKAG
;
A
#
# COMPACT_ATOMS: atom_id res chain seq x y z
N MET A 1 -16.22 -8.14 11.48
CA MET A 1 -16.55 -6.79 11.94
C MET A 1 -15.36 -5.91 11.60
N VAL A 2 -15.55 -4.84 10.86
CA VAL A 2 -14.53 -3.86 10.47
C VAL A 2 -14.85 -2.57 11.21
N PHE A 3 -13.82 -1.95 11.79
CA PHE A 3 -13.97 -0.65 12.43
C PHE A 3 -14.08 0.41 11.33
N ASP A 4 -15.23 1.08 11.28
CA ASP A 4 -15.48 2.18 10.36
C ASP A 4 -15.06 3.49 11.04
N HIS A 5 -13.99 4.11 10.53
CA HIS A 5 -13.45 5.36 11.08
C HIS A 5 -14.42 6.55 10.92
N VAL A 6 -15.42 6.44 10.04
CA VAL A 6 -16.47 7.46 9.83
C VAL A 6 -17.65 7.26 10.78
N ALA A 7 -17.92 6.03 11.23
CA ALA A 7 -19.06 5.70 12.10
C ALA A 7 -18.78 5.84 13.62
N GLY A 8 -17.58 6.27 14.01
CA GLY A 8 -17.20 6.48 15.41
C GLY A 8 -17.30 5.24 16.31
N ARG A 9 -17.46 5.45 17.63
CA ARG A 9 -17.52 4.38 18.66
C ARG A 9 -18.70 3.40 18.52
N LYS A 10 -19.69 3.64 17.64
CA LYS A 10 -20.93 2.83 17.55
C LYS A 10 -21.01 1.86 16.35
N GLY A 11 -20.10 1.87 15.38
CA GLY A 11 -20.30 1.15 14.11
C GLY A 11 -19.25 0.10 13.78
N SER A 12 -19.29 -1.08 14.40
CA SER A 12 -18.57 -2.24 13.86
C SER A 12 -19.42 -2.92 12.79
N LYS A 13 -19.16 -2.59 11.51
CA LYS A 13 -19.92 -3.16 10.37
C LYS A 13 -19.39 -4.54 10.01
N LEU A 14 -20.24 -5.43 9.52
CA LEU A 14 -19.76 -6.67 8.90
C LEU A 14 -19.04 -6.32 7.59
N GLY A 15 -17.90 -6.94 7.35
CA GLY A 15 -17.06 -6.61 6.20
C GLY A 15 -15.69 -7.27 6.30
N PHE A 16 -14.90 -7.07 5.25
CA PHE A 16 -13.53 -7.56 5.14
C PHE A 16 -12.52 -6.45 5.41
N LYS A 17 -11.35 -6.81 5.95
CA LYS A 17 -10.21 -5.91 5.98
C LYS A 17 -9.36 -6.11 4.75
N ASN A 18 -9.15 -5.03 4.00
CA ASN A 18 -8.24 -5.02 2.86
C ASN A 18 -6.80 -4.82 3.35
N LEU A 19 -5.97 -5.83 3.15
CA LEU A 19 -4.53 -5.80 3.42
C LEU A 19 -3.79 -5.70 2.09
N THR A 20 -3.01 -4.65 1.89
CA THR A 20 -2.39 -4.32 0.60
C THR A 20 -0.87 -4.27 0.72
N LEU A 21 -0.19 -4.91 -0.23
CA LEU A 21 1.22 -4.71 -0.50
C LEU A 21 1.34 -3.75 -1.70
N GLY A 22 2.21 -2.75 -1.58
CA GLY A 22 2.56 -1.89 -2.70
C GLY A 22 4.03 -1.52 -2.69
N ILE A 23 4.50 -1.02 -3.83
CA ILE A 23 5.86 -0.54 -4.03
C ILE A 23 5.84 0.95 -4.32
N TYR A 24 6.79 1.67 -3.73
CA TYR A 24 7.03 3.07 -4.01
C TYR A 24 8.40 3.22 -4.67
N ASP A 25 8.45 3.88 -5.82
CA ASP A 25 9.66 4.02 -6.63
C ASP A 25 10.32 5.40 -6.55
N GLY A 26 9.94 6.21 -5.55
CA GLY A 26 10.40 7.59 -5.39
C GLY A 26 9.48 8.62 -6.05
N LYS A 27 8.55 8.19 -6.90
CA LYS A 27 7.58 9.09 -7.54
C LYS A 27 6.14 8.66 -7.30
N ILE A 28 5.84 7.38 -7.52
CA ILE A 28 4.47 6.87 -7.44
C ILE A 28 4.39 5.62 -6.58
N PHE A 29 3.25 5.47 -5.90
CA PHE A 29 2.88 4.24 -5.22
C PHE A 29 2.16 3.32 -6.20
N LYS A 30 2.48 2.03 -6.21
CA LYS A 30 1.83 1.03 -7.07
C LYS A 30 1.33 -0.11 -6.18
N PRO A 31 0.02 -0.37 -6.09
CA PRO A 31 -0.47 -1.57 -5.41
C PRO A 31 -0.07 -2.82 -6.20
N LEU A 32 0.59 -3.78 -5.54
CA LEU A 32 1.11 -4.99 -6.19
C LEU A 32 0.24 -6.22 -5.91
N ASP A 33 -0.25 -6.36 -4.68
CA ASP A 33 -1.11 -7.47 -4.27
C ASP A 33 -1.99 -7.02 -3.09
N PHE A 34 -3.08 -7.74 -2.87
CA PHE A 34 -3.94 -7.53 -1.71
C PHE A 34 -4.61 -8.83 -1.27
N THR A 35 -5.08 -8.85 -0.04
CA THR A 35 -5.95 -9.89 0.49
C THR A 35 -7.11 -9.26 1.26
N LEU A 36 -8.27 -9.92 1.22
CA LEU A 36 -9.43 -9.55 2.03
C LEU A 36 -9.54 -10.50 3.20
N GLN A 37 -9.55 -9.99 4.44
CA GLN A 37 -9.53 -10.81 5.64
C GLN A 37 -10.82 -10.73 6.46
N ALA A 38 -11.25 -11.86 6.98
CA ALA A 38 -12.32 -11.94 7.96
C ALA A 38 -11.78 -11.76 9.38
N GLU A 39 -12.32 -10.79 10.15
CA GLU A 39 -11.79 -10.50 11.50
C GLU A 39 -12.28 -11.44 12.60
N LYS A 40 -13.54 -11.86 12.54
CA LYS A 40 -14.18 -12.69 13.58
C LYS A 40 -15.21 -13.58 12.92
N ALA A 41 -15.27 -14.83 13.35
CA ALA A 41 -16.37 -15.72 13.01
C ALA A 41 -17.71 -15.04 13.36
N LEU A 42 -18.67 -15.19 12.45
CA LEU A 42 -20.03 -14.66 12.65
C LEU A 42 -20.67 -15.38 13.83
N LYS A 43 -20.77 -14.71 14.98
CA LYS A 43 -21.31 -15.30 16.22
C LYS A 43 -22.83 -15.54 16.17
N LYS A 44 -23.57 -14.66 15.50
CA LYS A 44 -25.04 -14.77 15.39
C LYS A 44 -25.42 -15.74 14.26
N ALA A 45 -26.29 -16.71 14.56
CA ALA A 45 -26.77 -17.70 13.60
C ALA A 45 -27.44 -17.06 12.38
N ARG A 46 -28.19 -15.96 12.59
CA ARG A 46 -28.81 -15.17 11.52
C ARG A 46 -27.79 -14.72 10.47
N HIS A 47 -26.68 -14.10 10.91
CA HIS A 47 -25.65 -13.62 9.98
C HIS A 47 -24.96 -14.77 9.23
N ARG A 48 -24.83 -15.95 9.85
CA ARG A 48 -24.30 -17.15 9.17
C ARG A 48 -25.25 -17.67 8.09
N LYS A 49 -26.56 -17.63 8.34
CA LYS A 49 -27.59 -18.03 7.36
C LYS A 49 -27.69 -17.04 6.20
N GLU A 50 -27.52 -15.76 6.46
CA GLU A 50 -27.54 -14.68 5.45
C GLU A 50 -26.23 -14.60 4.64
N GLN A 51 -25.18 -15.31 5.04
CA GLN A 51 -23.93 -15.31 4.29
C GLN A 51 -24.11 -16.03 2.95
N PHE A 52 -23.84 -15.32 1.86
CA PHE A 52 -23.90 -15.90 0.52
C PHE A 52 -22.88 -17.04 0.39
N LYS A 53 -23.33 -18.17 -0.15
CA LYS A 53 -22.52 -19.35 -0.42
C LYS A 53 -22.59 -19.64 -1.91
N LYS A 54 -21.43 -19.92 -2.51
CA LYS A 54 -21.34 -20.43 -3.87
C LYS A 54 -20.32 -21.55 -3.91
N GLN A 55 -20.60 -22.56 -4.73
CA GLN A 55 -19.61 -23.58 -5.07
C GLN A 55 -18.51 -22.92 -5.89
N ARG A 56 -17.26 -23.30 -5.61
CA ARG A 56 -16.09 -22.81 -6.33
C ARG A 56 -15.24 -24.02 -6.69
N ASP A 57 -14.73 -24.03 -7.91
CA ASP A 57 -13.66 -24.95 -8.28
C ASP A 57 -12.46 -24.71 -7.33
N PRO A 58 -11.98 -25.73 -6.61
CA PRO A 58 -10.81 -25.64 -5.73
C PRO A 58 -9.54 -25.06 -6.40
N ARG A 59 -9.43 -25.20 -7.72
CA ARG A 59 -8.32 -24.69 -8.55
C ARG A 59 -8.51 -23.25 -9.01
N SER A 60 -9.70 -22.67 -8.86
CA SER A 60 -9.99 -21.29 -9.26
C SER A 60 -9.24 -20.25 -8.42
N SER A 61 -8.97 -19.08 -9.02
CA SER A 61 -8.45 -17.91 -8.32
C SER A 61 -9.34 -17.46 -7.16
N GLY A 62 -10.67 -17.56 -7.32
CA GLY A 62 -11.63 -17.26 -6.26
C GLY A 62 -11.47 -18.17 -5.03
N ALA A 63 -11.27 -19.49 -5.25
CA ALA A 63 -11.00 -20.43 -4.15
C ALA A 63 -9.69 -20.11 -3.43
N LYS A 64 -8.64 -19.71 -4.15
CA LYS A 64 -7.39 -19.23 -3.54
C LYS A 64 -7.61 -17.99 -2.67
N ARG A 65 -8.30 -16.97 -3.18
CA ARG A 65 -8.58 -15.73 -2.43
C ARG A 65 -9.45 -15.98 -1.19
N ILE A 66 -10.38 -16.93 -1.25
CA ILE A 66 -11.16 -17.36 -0.07
C ILE A 66 -10.27 -18.03 0.98
N ARG A 67 -9.33 -18.89 0.58
CA ARG A 67 -8.37 -19.50 1.53
C ARG A 67 -7.55 -18.42 2.23
N GLU A 68 -7.03 -17.44 1.48
CA GLU A 68 -6.30 -16.28 2.02
C GLU A 68 -7.13 -15.46 3.01
N CYS A 69 -8.46 -15.41 2.87
CA CYS A 69 -9.35 -14.66 3.76
C CYS A 69 -9.35 -15.14 5.21
N HIS A 70 -9.03 -16.42 5.41
CA HIS A 70 -8.96 -17.06 6.72
C HIS A 70 -7.53 -17.21 7.26
N VAL A 71 -6.53 -16.73 6.52
CA VAL A 71 -5.13 -16.73 6.93
C VAL A 71 -4.80 -15.43 7.70
N SER A 72 -3.85 -15.52 8.64
CA SER A 72 -3.44 -14.40 9.48
C SER A 72 -2.86 -13.24 8.65
N LYS A 73 -2.97 -11.99 9.16
CA LYS A 73 -2.42 -10.79 8.48
C LYS A 73 -0.93 -10.90 8.23
N ILE A 74 -0.23 -11.43 9.22
CA ILE A 74 1.22 -11.58 9.19
C ILE A 74 1.60 -12.55 8.07
N MET A 75 0.97 -13.73 8.02
CA MET A 75 1.25 -14.73 7.00
C MET A 75 0.87 -14.26 5.61
N ASN A 76 -0.32 -13.67 5.42
CA ASN A 76 -0.71 -13.07 4.14
C ASN A 76 0.28 -11.97 3.71
N GLY A 77 0.73 -11.12 4.62
CA GLY A 77 1.75 -10.10 4.33
C GLY A 77 3.06 -10.70 3.83
N LEU A 78 3.55 -11.77 4.48
CA LEU A 78 4.74 -12.49 4.05
C LEU A 78 4.54 -13.18 2.70
N ASP A 79 3.39 -13.80 2.46
CA ASP A 79 3.12 -14.49 1.20
C ASP A 79 2.95 -13.51 0.03
N MET A 80 2.34 -12.34 0.25
CA MET A 80 2.33 -11.26 -0.75
C MET A 80 3.76 -10.80 -1.06
N LEU A 81 4.60 -10.63 -0.04
CA LEU A 81 6.00 -10.24 -0.23
C LEU A 81 6.79 -11.29 -1.02
N LYS A 82 6.66 -12.57 -0.65
CA LYS A 82 7.28 -13.71 -1.38
C LYS A 82 6.87 -13.72 -2.85
N ARG A 83 5.58 -13.51 -3.13
CA ARG A 83 5.06 -13.44 -4.51
C ARG A 83 5.67 -12.27 -5.27
N ALA A 84 5.71 -11.08 -4.67
CA ALA A 84 6.32 -9.91 -5.31
C ALA A 84 7.80 -10.15 -5.65
N LEU A 85 8.59 -10.68 -4.71
CA LEU A 85 9.99 -11.02 -4.95
C LEU A 85 10.16 -12.07 -6.05
N LYS A 86 9.33 -13.12 -6.07
CA LYS A 86 9.34 -14.16 -7.11
C LYS A 86 9.03 -13.59 -8.50
N GLN A 87 8.19 -12.56 -8.58
CA GLN A 87 7.87 -11.84 -9.82
C GLN A 87 8.93 -10.80 -10.21
N GLY A 88 10.07 -10.74 -9.51
CA GLY A 88 11.19 -9.89 -9.85
C GLY A 88 11.11 -8.46 -9.30
N PHE A 89 10.11 -8.13 -8.46
CA PHE A 89 10.10 -6.84 -7.78
C PHE A 89 11.25 -6.76 -6.78
N LYS A 90 11.99 -5.65 -6.82
CA LYS A 90 13.13 -5.39 -5.93
C LYS A 90 12.84 -4.15 -5.09
N ALA A 91 13.14 -4.23 -3.80
CA ALA A 91 13.05 -3.10 -2.87
C ALA A 91 14.25 -3.11 -1.93
N LYS A 92 14.73 -1.92 -1.56
CA LYS A 92 15.78 -1.77 -0.55
C LYS A 92 15.21 -1.89 0.87
N TYR A 93 13.99 -1.41 1.07
CA TYR A 93 13.32 -1.40 2.37
C TYR A 93 11.90 -1.96 2.31
N VAL A 94 11.55 -2.79 3.29
CA VAL A 94 10.19 -3.15 3.65
C VAL A 94 9.73 -2.26 4.79
N LEU A 95 8.67 -1.49 4.56
CA LEU A 95 8.12 -0.55 5.53
C LEU A 95 6.78 -1.06 6.03
N VAL A 96 6.68 -1.33 7.32
CA VAL A 96 5.44 -1.85 7.91
C VAL A 96 5.08 -1.13 9.20
N ASP A 97 3.78 -1.16 9.52
CA ASP A 97 3.30 -0.63 10.79
C ASP A 97 3.70 -1.55 11.97
N SER A 98 3.29 -1.15 13.17
CA SER A 98 3.57 -1.93 14.37
C SER A 98 2.74 -3.19 14.53
N TRP A 99 1.73 -3.46 13.69
CA TRP A 99 1.06 -4.76 13.65
C TRP A 99 1.93 -5.86 13.03
N PHE A 100 2.92 -5.50 12.21
CA PHE A 100 3.84 -6.45 11.56
C PHE A 100 5.21 -6.52 12.25
N SER A 101 5.33 -6.05 13.48
CA SER A 101 6.60 -6.10 14.22
C SER A 101 6.86 -7.45 14.92
N SER A 102 6.25 -8.57 14.50
CA SER A 102 6.51 -9.87 15.14
C SER A 102 7.93 -10.37 14.82
N HIS A 103 8.49 -11.19 15.71
CA HIS A 103 9.80 -11.80 15.50
C HIS A 103 9.82 -12.61 14.18
N GLU A 104 8.83 -13.49 13.98
CA GLU A 104 8.65 -14.28 12.76
C GLU A 104 8.62 -13.43 11.49
N PHE A 105 7.91 -12.30 11.50
CA PHE A 105 7.84 -11.41 10.33
C PHE A 105 9.19 -10.80 10.01
N ILE A 106 9.88 -10.27 11.03
CA ILE A 106 11.19 -9.63 10.86
C ILE A 106 12.21 -10.65 10.36
N GLN A 107 12.27 -11.83 10.99
CA GLN A 107 13.17 -12.91 10.61
C GLN A 107 12.92 -13.35 9.16
N THR A 108 11.67 -13.65 8.81
CA THR A 108 11.32 -14.08 7.44
C THR A 108 11.72 -13.03 6.40
N VAL A 109 11.50 -11.74 6.66
CA VAL A 109 11.90 -10.66 5.73
C VAL A 109 13.42 -10.63 5.52
N ARG A 110 14.23 -10.86 6.58
CA ARG A 110 15.69 -10.92 6.44
C ARG A 110 16.14 -12.15 5.64
N GLU A 111 15.50 -13.29 5.87
CA GLU A 111 15.82 -14.55 5.17
C GLU A 111 15.47 -14.47 3.68
N LEU A 112 14.28 -13.95 3.33
CA LEU A 112 13.79 -13.86 1.95
C LEU A 112 14.70 -13.06 1.02
N SER A 113 15.43 -12.10 1.56
CA SER A 113 16.30 -11.23 0.78
C SER A 113 17.77 -11.61 0.86
N LYS A 114 18.13 -12.72 1.52
CA LYS A 114 19.53 -13.03 1.86
C LYS A 114 20.24 -11.81 2.47
N LYS A 115 19.53 -11.05 3.31
CA LYS A 115 19.96 -9.79 3.95
C LYS A 115 20.17 -8.58 3.01
N SER A 116 19.78 -8.64 1.73
CA SER A 116 19.88 -7.50 0.80
C SER A 116 18.75 -6.48 0.94
N MET A 117 17.67 -6.83 1.64
CA MET A 117 16.52 -5.97 1.89
C MET A 117 16.38 -5.77 3.39
N HIS A 118 16.25 -4.50 3.78
CA HIS A 118 16.11 -4.14 5.18
C HIS A 118 14.65 -3.91 5.55
N LEU A 119 14.28 -4.18 6.80
CA LEU A 119 12.99 -3.85 7.36
C LEU A 119 13.10 -2.64 8.28
N ILE A 120 12.12 -1.73 8.18
CA ILE A 120 11.87 -0.67 9.15
C ILE A 120 10.42 -0.78 9.62
N CYS A 121 10.22 -0.91 10.93
CA CYS A 121 8.88 -0.97 11.51
C CYS A 121 8.77 -0.14 12.79
N GLY A 122 7.57 0.36 13.06
CA GLY A 122 7.20 0.74 14.42
C GLY A 122 7.11 -0.50 15.29
N VAL A 123 7.47 -0.41 16.56
CA VAL A 123 7.43 -1.56 17.49
C VAL A 123 6.34 -1.32 18.52
N ARG A 124 5.51 -2.34 18.74
CA ARG A 124 4.55 -2.32 19.85
C ARG A 124 5.28 -2.39 21.17
N LYS A 125 4.70 -1.74 22.17
CA LYS A 125 5.14 -1.96 23.54
C LYS A 125 4.72 -3.38 23.96
N ASP A 126 5.69 -4.28 24.03
CA ASP A 126 5.53 -5.67 24.46
C ASP A 126 6.76 -6.14 25.27
N GLY A 127 6.73 -7.40 25.70
CA GLY A 127 7.76 -7.98 26.56
C GLY A 127 8.99 -8.53 25.86
N ARG A 128 9.18 -8.27 24.54
CA ARG A 128 10.35 -8.77 23.81
C ARG A 128 11.64 -8.21 24.41
N LYS A 129 12.70 -9.00 24.33
CA LYS A 129 14.01 -8.65 24.89
C LYS A 129 15.04 -8.45 23.80
N TYR A 130 16.02 -7.61 24.11
CA TYR A 130 17.17 -7.27 23.29
C TYR A 130 18.43 -7.40 24.15
N LEU A 131 19.49 -7.94 23.57
CA LEU A 131 20.79 -8.04 24.25
C LEU A 131 21.57 -6.73 24.03
N TYR A 132 21.84 -6.03 25.12
CA TYR A 132 22.63 -4.81 25.16
C TYR A 132 23.72 -4.94 26.22
N LYS A 133 24.99 -4.85 25.82
CA LYS A 133 26.17 -4.99 26.71
C LYS A 133 26.09 -6.22 27.64
N GLY A 134 25.72 -7.37 27.07
CA GLY A 134 25.57 -8.63 27.83
C GLY A 134 24.27 -8.77 28.62
N ASN A 135 23.44 -7.73 28.71
CA ASN A 135 22.18 -7.75 29.46
C ASN A 135 20.98 -7.91 28.54
N SER A 136 20.10 -8.86 28.85
CA SER A 136 18.84 -9.07 28.13
C SER A 136 17.73 -8.16 28.68
N LEU A 137 17.43 -7.07 27.98
CA LEU A 137 16.53 -6.00 28.42
C LEU A 137 15.32 -5.85 27.49
N ASN A 138 14.15 -5.55 28.04
CA ASN A 138 13.01 -5.09 27.23
C ASN A 138 13.15 -3.61 26.84
N ALA A 139 12.26 -3.14 25.95
CA ALA A 139 12.30 -1.75 25.45
C ALA A 139 12.23 -0.68 26.57
N ASP A 140 11.41 -0.89 27.61
CA ASP A 140 11.27 0.06 28.71
C ASP A 140 12.53 0.10 29.59
N GLN A 141 13.11 -1.06 29.89
CA GLN A 141 14.35 -1.20 30.66
C GLN A 141 15.52 -0.58 29.89
N LEU A 142 15.64 -0.90 28.61
CA LEU A 142 16.69 -0.37 27.74
C LEU A 142 16.61 1.15 27.64
N GLN A 143 15.41 1.72 27.49
CA GLN A 143 15.24 3.17 27.48
C GLN A 143 15.73 3.82 28.79
N LYS A 144 15.47 3.22 29.96
CA LYS A 144 15.95 3.74 31.24
C LYS A 144 17.47 3.70 31.32
N VAL A 145 18.09 2.59 30.89
CA VAL A 145 19.55 2.43 30.84
C VAL A 145 20.19 3.48 29.93
N LEU A 146 19.67 3.68 28.71
CA LEU A 146 20.18 4.70 27.79
C LEU A 146 20.07 6.11 28.36
N LYS A 147 19.00 6.38 29.13
CA LYS A 147 18.82 7.66 29.82
C LYS A 147 19.86 7.86 30.94
N SER A 148 20.13 6.85 31.76
CA SER A 148 21.17 6.93 32.80
C SER A 148 22.58 7.06 32.20
N GLU A 149 22.81 6.50 31.01
CA GLU A 149 24.07 6.63 30.26
C GLU A 149 24.22 7.97 29.51
N GLY A 150 23.27 8.90 29.66
CA GLY A 150 23.32 10.22 29.02
C GLY A 150 23.20 10.18 27.48
N GLN A 151 22.67 9.10 26.90
CA GLN A 151 22.62 8.90 25.44
C GLN A 151 21.47 9.65 24.74
N GLU A 152 20.78 10.57 25.43
CA GLU A 152 19.67 11.34 24.85
C GLU A 152 20.21 12.34 23.83
N LYS A 153 19.76 12.21 22.58
CA LYS A 153 20.10 13.10 21.48
C LYS A 153 18.90 13.97 21.11
N ARG A 154 19.17 15.12 20.49
CA ARG A 154 18.13 16.03 19.97
C ARG A 154 18.29 16.27 18.48
N CYS A 155 17.26 15.94 17.70
CA CYS A 155 17.17 16.27 16.29
C CYS A 155 16.43 17.61 16.14
N ARG A 156 17.15 18.69 15.80
CA ARG A 156 16.58 20.04 15.63
C ARG A 156 15.61 20.12 14.44
N LYS A 157 15.98 19.53 13.28
CA LYS A 157 15.16 19.52 12.04
C LYS A 157 13.75 18.96 12.24
N ARG A 158 13.57 18.04 13.20
CA ARG A 158 12.27 17.41 13.53
C ARG A 158 11.77 17.75 14.94
N SER A 159 12.43 18.67 15.64
CA SER A 159 12.17 19.02 17.04
C SER A 159 11.97 17.80 17.96
N THR A 160 12.72 16.72 17.70
CA THR A 160 12.50 15.39 18.30
C THR A 160 13.65 15.04 19.22
N ARG A 161 13.32 14.54 20.42
CA ARG A 161 14.31 13.94 21.34
C ARG A 161 14.34 12.45 21.11
N TYR A 162 15.52 11.85 21.09
CA TYR A 162 15.65 10.46 20.73
C TYR A 162 16.82 9.74 21.40
N PHE A 163 16.71 8.42 21.48
CA PHE A 163 17.84 7.52 21.69
C PHE A 163 17.98 6.65 20.45
N GLU A 164 19.21 6.32 20.09
CA GLU A 164 19.50 5.29 19.09
C GLU A 164 20.52 4.32 19.66
N VAL A 165 20.34 3.02 19.43
CA VAL A 165 21.23 2.00 19.95
C VAL A 165 21.22 0.77 19.04
N ILE A 166 22.39 0.16 18.85
CA ILE A 166 22.51 -1.15 18.20
C ILE A 166 22.45 -2.21 19.29
N VAL A 167 21.59 -3.21 19.08
CA VAL A 167 21.39 -4.34 19.99
C VAL A 167 21.38 -5.63 19.20
N ASP A 168 21.67 -6.74 19.87
CA ASP A 168 21.39 -8.05 19.30
C ASP A 168 19.94 -8.44 19.62
N TYR A 169 19.18 -8.78 18.59
CA TYR A 169 17.87 -9.37 18.74
C TYR A 169 17.98 -10.85 18.39
N GLU A 170 17.89 -11.70 19.41
CA GLU A 170 17.97 -13.16 19.31
C GLU A 170 17.25 -13.68 18.06
N GLY A 171 17.88 -14.59 17.31
CA GLY A 171 17.39 -15.16 16.04
C GLY A 171 17.42 -14.22 14.83
N ILE A 172 17.39 -12.90 15.02
CA ILE A 172 17.38 -11.89 13.95
C ILE A 172 18.78 -11.29 13.73
N GLY A 173 19.60 -11.23 14.78
CA GLY A 173 20.93 -10.61 14.82
C GLY A 173 20.85 -9.11 15.11
N GLN A 174 21.88 -8.37 14.69
CA GLN A 174 21.98 -6.94 14.98
C GLN A 174 20.86 -6.13 14.33
N VAL A 175 20.21 -5.30 15.16
CA VAL A 175 19.20 -4.32 14.77
C VAL A 175 19.49 -2.98 15.45
N LYS A 176 19.03 -1.90 14.82
CA LYS A 176 19.12 -0.56 15.40
C LYS A 176 17.73 -0.11 15.88
N LEU A 177 17.66 0.24 17.15
CA LEU A 177 16.46 0.73 17.81
C LEU A 177 16.49 2.25 17.89
N TYR A 178 15.33 2.88 17.65
CA TYR A 178 15.16 4.32 17.77
C TYR A 178 13.99 4.64 18.69
N PHE A 179 14.30 5.14 19.88
CA PHE A 179 13.30 5.63 20.81
C PHE A 179 13.08 7.10 20.50
N CYS A 180 11.90 7.48 20.02
CA CYS A 180 11.60 8.84 19.57
C CYS A 180 10.50 9.47 20.41
N ARG A 181 10.74 10.68 20.90
CA ARG A 181 9.70 11.54 21.47
C ARG A 181 9.47 12.72 20.55
N PHE A 182 8.43 12.61 19.75
CA PHE A 182 8.00 13.65 18.81
C PHE A 182 7.43 14.87 19.55
N PRO A 183 7.45 16.06 18.90
CA PRO A 183 6.77 17.25 19.41
C PRO A 183 5.33 16.95 19.83
N TYR A 184 4.90 17.55 20.93
CA TYR A 184 3.53 17.44 21.46
C TYR A 184 3.09 16.03 21.90
N GLN A 185 3.94 15.00 21.74
CA GLN A 185 3.66 13.65 22.21
C GLN A 185 4.28 13.40 23.59
N LYS A 186 3.45 12.96 24.54
CA LYS A 186 3.90 12.59 25.89
C LYS A 186 4.62 11.23 25.90
N LYS A 187 4.26 10.32 24.97
CA LYS A 187 4.77 8.95 24.90
C LYS A 187 5.93 8.83 23.91
N TRP A 188 6.91 8.02 24.28
CA TRP A 188 7.97 7.59 23.37
C TRP A 188 7.42 6.55 22.40
N ARG A 189 7.88 6.61 21.15
CA ARG A 189 7.64 5.59 20.12
C ARG A 189 8.95 4.86 19.85
N LEU A 190 8.86 3.55 19.65
CA LEU A 190 10.00 2.73 19.29
C LEU A 190 9.91 2.38 17.80
N PHE A 191 11.01 2.56 17.08
CA PHE A 191 11.21 2.01 15.75
C PHE A 191 12.37 1.02 15.77
N LEU A 192 12.29 0.01 14.91
CA LEU A 192 13.33 -0.97 14.68
C LEU A 192 13.72 -0.92 13.21
N SER A 193 15.03 -0.88 12.96
CA SER A 193 15.62 -1.05 11.64
C SER A 193 16.58 -2.23 11.65
N THR A 194 16.48 -3.09 10.65
CA THR A 194 17.52 -4.11 10.37
C THR A 194 18.72 -3.54 9.60
N ASP A 195 18.67 -2.28 9.18
CA ASP A 195 19.79 -1.51 8.67
C ASP A 195 20.38 -0.70 9.82
N THR A 196 21.57 -1.09 10.28
CA THR A 196 22.27 -0.47 11.40
C THR A 196 23.05 0.78 11.02
N SER A 197 23.22 1.03 9.70
CA SER A 197 23.97 2.18 9.20
C SER A 197 23.18 3.49 9.22
N LEU A 198 21.84 3.40 9.29
CA LEU A 198 20.97 4.56 9.20
C LEU A 198 21.11 5.47 10.43
N SER A 199 21.12 6.79 10.18
CA SER A 199 20.85 7.78 11.22
C SER A 199 19.34 7.84 11.52
N LEU A 200 18.96 8.44 12.66
CA LEU A 200 17.54 8.72 12.93
C LEU A 200 16.87 9.47 11.79
N LEU A 201 17.53 10.50 11.25
CA LEU A 201 16.93 11.36 10.22
C LEU A 201 16.67 10.57 8.94
N SER A 202 17.66 9.80 8.49
CA SER A 202 17.54 8.94 7.31
C SER A 202 16.47 7.87 7.50
N MET A 203 16.41 7.25 8.69
CA MET A 203 15.37 6.29 9.04
C MET A 203 13.97 6.92 8.97
N LEU A 204 13.77 8.11 9.55
CA LEU A 204 12.49 8.81 9.51
C LEU A 204 12.09 9.24 8.09
N GLU A 205 13.05 9.68 7.28
CA GLU A 205 12.81 10.04 5.87
C GLU A 205 12.36 8.82 5.06
N ILE A 206 13.07 7.68 5.19
CA ILE A 206 12.66 6.42 4.55
C ILE A 206 11.30 5.96 5.07
N TYR A 207 11.10 5.93 6.39
CA TYR A 207 9.84 5.46 6.99
C TYR A 207 8.65 6.36 6.66
N SER A 208 8.88 7.65 6.34
CA SER A 208 7.83 8.56 5.90
C SER A 208 7.15 8.11 4.60
N VAL A 209 7.88 7.39 3.73
CA VAL A 209 7.34 6.79 2.49
C VAL A 209 6.16 5.86 2.78
N ARG A 210 6.11 5.23 3.96
CA ARG A 210 4.96 4.40 4.37
C ARG A 210 3.62 5.17 4.29
N TRP A 211 3.61 6.50 4.47
CA TRP A 211 2.40 7.32 4.34
C TRP A 211 1.78 7.27 2.94
N SER A 212 2.56 6.93 1.89
CA SER A 212 2.06 6.78 0.52
C SER A 212 0.91 5.79 0.40
N ILE A 213 0.90 4.71 1.20
CA ILE A 213 -0.22 3.76 1.20
C ILE A 213 -1.50 4.37 1.77
N GLU A 214 -1.39 5.30 2.72
CA GLU A 214 -2.54 6.01 3.29
C GLU A 214 -3.12 7.00 2.27
N VAL A 215 -2.26 7.69 1.53
CA VAL A 215 -2.64 8.54 0.39
C VAL A 215 -3.34 7.70 -0.67
N PHE A 216 -2.75 6.57 -1.07
CA PHE A 216 -3.36 5.61 -1.99
C PHE A 216 -4.76 5.17 -1.53
N PHE A 217 -4.92 4.79 -0.27
CA PHE A 217 -6.23 4.39 0.25
C PHE A 217 -7.23 5.55 0.30
N LYS A 218 -6.77 6.78 0.54
CA LYS A 218 -7.63 7.97 0.49
C LYS A 218 -8.12 8.21 -0.94
N GLU A 219 -7.20 8.28 -1.90
CA GLU A 219 -7.48 8.56 -3.30
C GLU A 219 -8.40 7.48 -3.92
N THR A 220 -8.07 6.21 -3.71
CA THR A 220 -8.89 5.09 -4.24
C THR A 220 -10.29 5.04 -3.62
N LYS A 221 -10.46 5.39 -2.35
CA LYS A 221 -11.81 5.48 -1.74
C LYS A 221 -12.60 6.65 -2.28
N GLN A 222 -11.98 7.82 -2.34
CA GLN A 222 -12.63 9.07 -2.74
C GLN A 222 -13.05 9.03 -4.20
N HIS A 223 -12.12 8.66 -5.07
CA HIS A 223 -12.30 8.76 -6.52
C HIS A 223 -12.74 7.45 -7.16
N LEU A 224 -12.15 6.32 -6.75
CA LEU A 224 -12.44 5.01 -7.37
C LEU A 224 -13.48 4.19 -6.59
N LYS A 225 -14.07 4.77 -5.55
CA LYS A 225 -15.11 4.15 -4.72
C LYS A 225 -14.65 2.78 -4.15
N LEU A 226 -13.38 2.68 -3.78
CA LEU A 226 -12.85 1.47 -3.15
C LEU A 226 -13.66 1.13 -1.89
N GLY A 227 -14.17 -0.10 -1.81
CA GLY A 227 -14.91 -0.61 -0.67
C GLY A 227 -16.41 -0.27 -0.63
N THR A 228 -16.97 0.34 -1.68
CA THR A 228 -18.43 0.63 -1.76
C THR A 228 -19.24 -0.51 -2.37
N CYS A 229 -18.59 -1.55 -2.92
CA CYS A 229 -19.25 -2.72 -3.50
C CYS A 229 -20.25 -3.34 -2.50
N GLN A 230 -21.53 -3.40 -2.91
CA GLN A 230 -22.64 -3.96 -2.10
C GLN A 230 -22.95 -5.42 -2.47
N SER A 231 -22.18 -6.03 -3.38
CA SER A 231 -22.38 -7.43 -3.74
C SER A 231 -22.19 -8.31 -2.51
N ARG A 232 -22.98 -9.39 -2.41
CA ARG A 232 -22.81 -10.40 -1.37
C ARG A 232 -21.78 -11.47 -1.77
N ASP A 233 -21.37 -11.49 -3.04
CA ASP A 233 -20.35 -12.41 -3.54
C ASP A 233 -18.94 -11.89 -3.23
N PHE A 234 -18.15 -12.73 -2.56
CA PHE A 234 -16.75 -12.43 -2.28
C PHE A 234 -15.94 -12.18 -3.54
N ASP A 235 -16.21 -12.91 -4.63
CA ASP A 235 -15.41 -12.79 -5.84
C ASP A 235 -15.71 -11.44 -6.55
N ALA A 236 -16.93 -10.92 -6.40
CA ALA A 236 -17.28 -9.57 -6.86
C ALA A 236 -16.50 -8.49 -6.07
N HIS A 237 -16.29 -8.68 -4.76
CA HIS A 237 -15.42 -7.78 -3.99
C HIS A 237 -13.95 -7.85 -4.46
N ILE A 238 -13.45 -9.05 -4.76
CA ILE A 238 -12.09 -9.22 -5.32
C ILE A 238 -11.99 -8.51 -6.67
N ALA A 239 -12.96 -8.69 -7.57
CA ALA A 239 -13.00 -8.02 -8.86
C ALA A 239 -13.03 -6.50 -8.70
N HIS A 240 -13.92 -5.96 -7.86
CA HIS A 240 -14.03 -4.52 -7.58
C HIS A 240 -12.71 -3.90 -7.14
N ILE A 241 -12.04 -4.53 -6.15
CA ILE A 241 -10.75 -4.02 -5.64
C ILE A 241 -9.67 -4.11 -6.70
N THR A 242 -9.64 -5.21 -7.47
CA THR A 242 -8.69 -5.39 -8.57
C THR A 242 -8.84 -4.28 -9.61
N THR A 243 -10.07 -3.99 -10.04
CA THR A 243 -10.36 -2.90 -10.98
C THR A 243 -9.95 -1.54 -10.43
N CYS A 244 -10.27 -1.24 -9.17
CA CYS A 244 -9.83 0.00 -8.52
C CYS A 244 -8.29 0.12 -8.51
N TYR A 245 -7.58 -0.98 -8.29
CA TYR A 245 -6.11 -0.97 -8.17
C TYR A 245 -5.43 -0.83 -9.52
N LEU A 246 -5.97 -1.49 -10.55
CA LEU A 246 -5.53 -1.32 -11.94
C LEU A 246 -5.74 0.12 -12.40
N LEU A 247 -6.95 0.66 -12.22
CA LEU A 247 -7.27 2.03 -12.60
C LEU A 247 -6.40 3.05 -11.87
N TYR A 248 -6.18 2.87 -10.55
CA TYR A 248 -5.24 3.71 -9.80
C TYR A 248 -3.84 3.67 -10.39
N THR A 249 -3.35 2.48 -10.76
CA THR A 249 -2.00 2.31 -11.31
C THR A 249 -1.86 3.02 -12.66
N LEU A 250 -2.87 2.91 -13.52
CA LEU A 250 -2.93 3.62 -14.80
C LEU A 250 -2.93 5.14 -14.60
N LEU A 251 -3.76 5.66 -13.69
CA LEU A 251 -3.82 7.10 -13.39
C LEU A 251 -2.53 7.61 -12.76
N ALA A 252 -1.93 6.86 -11.84
CA ALA A 252 -0.65 7.22 -11.24
C ALA A 252 0.48 7.24 -12.29
N TYR A 253 0.45 6.31 -13.25
CA TYR A 253 1.36 6.30 -14.39
C TYR A 253 1.11 7.51 -15.31
N PHE A 254 -0.13 7.78 -15.66
CA PHE A 254 -0.52 8.93 -16.48
C PHE A 254 -0.07 10.25 -15.87
N ARG A 255 -0.32 10.45 -14.56
CA ARG A 255 0.17 11.62 -13.81
C ARG A 255 1.69 11.78 -13.90
N ARG A 256 2.43 10.67 -13.79
CA ARG A 256 3.90 10.67 -13.87
C ARG A 256 4.40 11.08 -15.25
N VAL A 257 3.73 10.65 -16.32
CA VAL A 257 4.13 10.96 -17.70
C VAL A 257 3.79 12.40 -18.05
N ASN A 258 2.63 12.90 -17.62
CA ASN A 258 2.13 14.22 -18.00
C ASN A 258 2.43 15.33 -16.97
N ALA A 259 3.30 15.06 -15.99
CA ALA A 259 3.74 16.02 -14.98
C ALA A 259 2.64 16.75 -14.18
N TYR A 260 1.43 16.20 -14.10
CA TYR A 260 0.36 16.77 -13.29
C TYR A 260 0.71 16.77 -11.80
N GLU A 261 0.42 17.88 -11.12
CA GLU A 261 0.77 18.07 -9.72
C GLU A 261 -0.11 17.27 -8.74
N SER A 262 -1.39 17.00 -9.07
CA SER A 262 -2.33 16.31 -8.15
C SER A 262 -3.26 15.32 -8.85
N LEU A 263 -3.68 14.26 -8.13
CA LEU A 263 -4.72 13.34 -8.59
C LEU A 263 -6.11 13.99 -8.57
N ASP A 264 -6.35 14.94 -7.66
CA ASP A 264 -7.61 15.68 -7.59
C ASP A 264 -7.87 16.48 -8.88
N GLY A 265 -6.86 17.16 -9.43
CA GLY A 265 -6.96 17.87 -10.71
C GLY A 265 -7.25 16.93 -11.89
N LEU A 266 -6.53 15.80 -11.96
CA LEU A 266 -6.76 14.77 -12.98
C LEU A 266 -8.18 14.18 -12.89
N PHE A 267 -8.69 13.96 -11.68
CA PHE A 267 -10.06 13.46 -11.49
C PHE A 267 -11.12 14.51 -11.77
N ALA A 268 -10.87 15.80 -11.57
CA ALA A 268 -11.80 16.86 -11.95
C ALA A 268 -11.93 16.94 -13.46
N GLU A 269 -10.80 16.97 -14.19
CA GLU A 269 -10.77 16.96 -15.66
C GLU A 269 -11.47 15.71 -16.22
N ILE A 270 -11.12 14.51 -15.73
CA ILE A 270 -11.75 13.26 -16.18
C ILE A 270 -13.24 13.21 -15.82
N LYS A 271 -13.65 13.75 -14.67
CA LYS A 271 -15.05 13.72 -14.22
C LYS A 271 -15.91 14.66 -15.05
N ASP A 272 -15.41 15.84 -15.39
CA ASP A 272 -16.13 16.80 -16.22
C ASP A 272 -16.31 16.25 -17.64
N ASP A 273 -15.29 15.56 -18.19
CA ASP A 273 -15.38 14.83 -19.47
C ASP A 273 -16.31 13.61 -19.42
N LEU A 274 -16.41 12.93 -18.27
CA LEU A 274 -17.27 11.75 -18.06
C LEU A 274 -18.75 12.10 -17.83
N ILE A 275 -19.07 13.31 -17.34
CA ILE A 275 -20.46 13.73 -17.11
C ILE A 275 -21.21 13.93 -18.44
N GLU A 276 -20.51 14.23 -19.54
CA GLU A 276 -21.16 14.41 -20.84
C GLU A 276 -21.62 13.10 -21.50
N LYS A 277 -21.09 11.93 -21.12
CA LYS A 277 -21.46 10.65 -21.78
C LYS A 277 -21.45 9.47 -20.80
N ASN A 278 -22.51 8.67 -20.86
CA ASN A 278 -22.82 7.58 -19.92
C ASN A 278 -21.60 6.67 -19.62
N VAL A 279 -21.11 6.76 -18.39
CA VAL A 279 -19.75 6.35 -17.95
C VAL A 279 -19.50 4.85 -18.00
N ALA A 280 -20.52 4.04 -17.76
CA ALA A 280 -20.38 2.59 -17.66
C ALA A 280 -20.20 1.92 -19.03
N GLU A 281 -20.88 2.42 -20.05
CA GLU A 281 -20.82 1.90 -21.42
C GLU A 281 -19.47 2.24 -22.06
N ARG A 282 -19.00 3.48 -21.89
CA ARG A 282 -17.73 3.94 -22.45
C ARG A 282 -16.48 3.39 -21.75
N LEU A 283 -16.50 3.20 -20.43
CA LEU A 283 -15.38 2.57 -19.73
C LEU A 283 -15.22 1.10 -20.10
N TRP A 284 -16.33 0.42 -20.41
CA TRP A 284 -16.30 -0.96 -20.87
C TRP A 284 -15.77 -1.07 -22.29
N GLU A 285 -16.24 -0.20 -23.20
CA GLU A 285 -15.76 -0.12 -24.58
C GLU A 285 -14.25 0.22 -24.65
N LEU A 286 -13.80 1.25 -23.92
CA LEU A 286 -12.36 1.61 -23.90
C LEU A 286 -11.48 0.50 -23.33
N PHE A 287 -11.98 -0.21 -22.31
CA PHE A 287 -11.24 -1.29 -21.67
C PHE A 287 -11.18 -2.53 -22.57
N ASP A 288 -12.26 -2.84 -23.29
CA ASP A 288 -12.31 -3.93 -24.27
C ASP A 288 -11.39 -3.65 -25.46
N ASP A 289 -11.40 -2.42 -25.99
CA ASP A 289 -10.54 -2.02 -27.10
C ASP A 289 -9.05 -2.07 -26.73
N LEU A 290 -8.67 -1.57 -25.54
CA LEU A 290 -7.29 -1.66 -25.04
C LEU A 290 -6.84 -3.11 -24.81
N LEU A 291 -7.74 -3.97 -24.33
CA LEU A 291 -7.46 -5.39 -24.17
C LEU A 291 -7.24 -6.09 -25.51
N GLN A 292 -8.06 -5.79 -26.52
CA GLN A 292 -7.94 -6.37 -27.86
C GLN A 292 -6.59 -6.04 -28.51
N VAL A 293 -6.15 -4.78 -28.43
CA VAL A 293 -4.85 -4.37 -29.01
C VAL A 293 -3.68 -5.07 -28.32
N VAL A 294 -3.72 -5.20 -26.99
CA VAL A 294 -2.69 -5.93 -26.23
C VAL A 294 -2.70 -7.42 -26.56
N ILE A 295 -3.88 -8.05 -26.67
CA ILE A 295 -4.04 -9.47 -27.02
C ILE A 295 -3.53 -9.75 -28.43
N ILE A 296 -3.86 -8.91 -29.42
CA ILE A 296 -3.41 -9.08 -30.81
C ILE A 296 -1.89 -8.90 -30.93
N SER A 297 -1.31 -7.91 -30.23
CA SER A 297 0.14 -7.68 -30.24
C SER A 297 0.92 -8.86 -29.63
N ILE A 298 0.41 -9.41 -28.52
CA ILE A 298 0.97 -10.60 -27.87
C ILE A 298 0.79 -11.85 -28.75
N ALA A 299 -0.37 -12.01 -29.42
CA ALA A 299 -0.65 -13.17 -30.27
C ALA A 299 0.22 -13.22 -31.54
N LYS A 300 0.58 -12.06 -32.12
CA LYS A 300 1.40 -11.99 -33.33
C LYS A 300 2.90 -12.10 -33.08
N SER A 301 3.40 -11.63 -31.94
CA SER A 301 4.85 -11.48 -31.71
C SER A 301 5.36 -12.05 -30.39
N GLY A 302 4.48 -12.58 -29.53
CA GLY A 302 4.84 -13.08 -28.19
C GLY A 302 5.20 -12.00 -27.17
N LEU A 303 5.26 -10.72 -27.58
CA LEU A 303 5.58 -9.52 -26.80
C LEU A 303 4.70 -8.35 -27.28
N VAL A 304 4.59 -7.27 -26.50
CA VAL A 304 3.81 -6.08 -26.92
C VAL A 304 4.72 -5.11 -27.67
N ASN A 305 4.45 -4.85 -28.95
CA ASN A 305 5.15 -3.83 -29.73
C ASN A 305 4.55 -2.43 -29.47
N ILE A 306 5.29 -1.62 -28.73
CA ILE A 306 4.85 -0.32 -28.21
C ILE A 306 4.72 0.74 -29.32
N LEU A 307 5.46 0.62 -30.42
CA LEU A 307 5.40 1.57 -31.53
C LEU A 307 4.09 1.37 -32.31
N GLU A 308 3.77 0.11 -32.63
CA GLU A 308 2.53 -0.27 -33.30
C GLU A 308 1.29 0.10 -32.48
N PHE A 309 1.37 -0.03 -31.14
CA PHE A 309 0.31 0.44 -30.23
C PHE A 309 0.11 1.95 -30.25
N LYS A 310 1.18 2.74 -30.41
CA LYS A 310 1.11 4.21 -30.43
C LYS A 310 0.63 4.78 -31.76
N ASP A 311 0.73 4.00 -32.83
CA ASP A 311 0.25 4.40 -34.16
C ASP A 311 -1.17 3.89 -34.43
N SER A 312 -1.78 3.17 -33.48
CA SER A 312 -3.15 2.66 -33.60
C SER A 312 -4.16 3.81 -33.66
N VAL A 313 -5.18 3.64 -34.49
CA VAL A 313 -6.23 4.65 -34.70
C VAL A 313 -6.94 4.98 -33.39
N GLU A 314 -7.11 3.97 -32.54
CA GLU A 314 -7.72 4.06 -31.21
C GLU A 314 -6.83 4.87 -30.25
N TYR A 315 -5.52 4.60 -30.22
CA TYR A 315 -4.56 5.38 -29.44
C TYR A 315 -4.46 6.83 -29.93
N VAL A 316 -4.43 7.04 -31.24
CA VAL A 316 -4.38 8.38 -31.86
C VAL A 316 -5.68 9.16 -31.61
N TYR A 317 -6.83 8.50 -31.62
CA TYR A 317 -8.11 9.12 -31.27
C TYR A 317 -8.16 9.52 -29.79
N LEU A 318 -7.72 8.65 -28.89
CA LEU A 318 -7.58 8.93 -27.46
C LEU A 318 -6.62 10.09 -27.21
N LYS A 319 -5.49 10.10 -27.92
CA LYS A 319 -4.49 11.17 -27.87
C LYS A 319 -5.05 12.49 -28.38
N GLY A 320 -5.78 12.47 -29.50
CA GLY A 320 -6.41 13.66 -30.08
C GLY A 320 -7.52 14.24 -29.20
N LEU A 321 -8.29 13.39 -28.49
CA LEU A 321 -9.25 13.84 -27.48
C LEU A 321 -8.55 14.54 -26.31
N PHE A 322 -7.40 14.01 -25.90
CA PHE A 322 -6.58 14.59 -24.83
C PHE A 322 -5.94 15.92 -25.24
N GLU A 323 -5.37 15.99 -26.46
CA GLU A 323 -4.69 17.18 -26.98
C GLU A 323 -5.67 18.34 -27.24
N SER A 324 -6.88 18.04 -27.71
CA SER A 324 -7.92 19.05 -27.97
C SER A 324 -8.58 19.60 -26.69
N SER A 325 -8.67 18.80 -25.63
CA SER A 325 -9.22 19.23 -24.33
C SER A 325 -8.20 20.02 -23.50
N PHE A 326 -6.90 19.71 -23.62
CA PHE A 326 -5.86 20.28 -22.77
C PHE A 326 -5.28 21.62 -23.26
N LEU A 327 -5.12 21.83 -24.57
CA LEU A 327 -4.43 23.03 -25.11
C LEU A 327 -5.34 24.25 -25.29
N ASN A 328 -6.63 24.06 -25.59
CA ASN A 328 -7.52 25.18 -25.93
C ASN A 328 -8.01 25.95 -24.69
N ASN A 329 -8.01 25.31 -23.52
CA ASN A 329 -8.49 25.88 -22.26
C ASN A 329 -7.41 26.67 -21.50
N GLN A 330 -6.12 26.38 -21.69
CA GLN A 330 -5.04 27.12 -21.04
C GLN A 330 -4.68 28.43 -21.76
N LEU A 331 -4.78 28.50 -23.09
CA LEU A 331 -4.47 29.71 -23.86
C LEU A 331 -5.55 30.80 -23.74
N LYS A 332 -6.84 30.42 -23.73
CA LYS A 332 -7.95 31.38 -23.54
C LYS A 332 -8.03 31.98 -22.14
N ALA A 333 -7.47 31.30 -21.14
CA ALA A 333 -7.38 31.80 -19.77
C ALA A 333 -6.25 32.85 -19.60
N LEU A 334 -5.20 32.78 -20.42
CA LEU A 334 -4.09 33.75 -20.43
C LEU A 334 -4.45 35.05 -21.16
N GLU A 335 -5.24 34.99 -22.25
CA GLU A 335 -5.69 36.20 -22.97
C GLU A 335 -6.76 37.01 -22.23
N LYS A 336 -7.49 36.40 -21.28
CA LYS A 336 -8.49 37.09 -20.45
C LYS A 336 -7.94 37.67 -19.14
N ALA A 337 -6.66 37.43 -18.85
CA ALA A 337 -5.99 37.91 -17.64
C ALA A 337 -4.94 39.00 -17.92
N GLY A 338 -4.92 39.56 -19.13
CA GLY A 338 -4.08 40.70 -19.54
C GLY A 338 -4.90 41.98 -19.68
#